data_AF-A0A3D1WB20-F1
#
_entry.id   AF-A0A3D1WB20-F1
#
_cell.length_a   1.000
_cell.length_b   1.000
_cell.length_c   1.000
_cell.angle_alpha   90.00
_cell.angle_beta   90.00
_cell.angle_gamma   90.00
#
_symmetry.space_group_name_H-M   'P 1'
#
loop_
_entity.id
_entity.type
_entity.pdbx_description
1 polymer ?
#
loop_
_entity_poly.entity_id
_entity_poly.type
_entity_poly.pdbx_seq_one_letter_code
_entity_poly.pdbx_strand_id
1 'polypeptide(L)'
;MIELDSVCAHSRTSCRIHTVPDLLTCVRYHARLHSPVNAPTHSSSMANDNNEDEFDKNSISKSEAKRRSHALQSVGESLVKLSPETLRKFDLPESLLTALLDAKRINPNKHGGMNRQMQYIGKLMRQIDAAPIIEKLDSMKAPSLKETALHHLAEQWRTRLLADQTAVGAFKNEIMPNAEPADTDELGNLVAKASDEYLKRKPPTYFRQLYKFLLKRINEKAASIT
;
A
#
# COMPACT_ATOMS: atom_id res chain seq x y z
N MET A 1 59.85 -36.22 -31.22
CA MET A 1 59.97 -37.32 -30.25
C MET A 1 58.75 -37.21 -29.33
N ILE A 2 57.66 -37.97 -29.58
CA ILE A 2 57.43 -39.38 -29.15
C ILE A 2 57.37 -39.39 -27.60
N GLU A 3 56.36 -39.81 -26.82
CA GLU A 3 55.10 -40.59 -26.88
C GLU A 3 54.31 -40.22 -25.59
N LEU A 4 52.97 -40.10 -25.55
CA LEU A 4 51.94 -41.14 -25.30
C LEU A 4 52.15 -42.05 -24.07
N ASP A 5 51.31 -41.89 -23.04
CA ASP A 5 50.44 -42.93 -22.43
C ASP A 5 49.74 -42.35 -21.18
N SER A 6 48.41 -42.20 -21.13
CA SER A 6 47.35 -43.21 -21.02
C SER A 6 47.19 -43.78 -19.60
N VAL A 7 46.26 -43.24 -18.81
CA VAL A 7 45.29 -44.04 -18.03
C VAL A 7 43.94 -43.32 -17.99
N CYS A 8 42.93 -44.05 -18.47
CA CYS A 8 41.52 -43.73 -18.52
C CYS A 8 40.79 -44.37 -17.33
N ALA A 9 39.85 -43.67 -16.69
CA ALA A 9 38.72 -44.31 -16.02
C ALA A 9 37.53 -43.34 -15.76
N HIS A 10 36.44 -43.56 -16.51
CA HIS A 10 35.02 -43.56 -16.09
C HIS A 10 34.49 -42.37 -15.25
N SER A 11 33.42 -41.64 -15.58
CA SER A 11 32.24 -41.95 -16.38
C SER A 11 31.39 -40.68 -16.60
N ARG A 12 30.77 -40.60 -17.79
CA ARG A 12 29.45 -40.05 -18.16
C ARG A 12 28.78 -39.13 -17.12
N THR A 13 28.38 -37.90 -17.46
CA THR A 13 27.21 -37.68 -18.33
C THR A 13 27.26 -36.28 -18.97
N SER A 14 27.01 -36.29 -20.27
CA SER A 14 27.02 -35.19 -21.25
C SER A 14 25.98 -34.09 -20.97
N CYS A 15 26.42 -32.83 -20.88
CA CYS A 15 25.56 -31.67 -21.10
C CYS A 15 25.92 -31.07 -22.46
N ARG A 16 25.06 -31.26 -23.46
CA ARG A 16 25.23 -30.73 -24.82
C ARG A 16 24.01 -29.90 -25.20
N ILE A 17 24.21 -28.57 -25.15
CA ILE A 17 23.96 -27.55 -26.18
C ILE A 17 22.67 -27.70 -27.02
N HIS A 18 21.81 -26.66 -27.01
CA HIS A 18 21.45 -25.84 -28.20
C HIS A 18 20.46 -24.73 -27.78
N THR A 19 20.88 -23.47 -27.80
CA THR A 19 20.64 -22.46 -28.86
C THR A 19 19.18 -22.02 -28.95
N VAL A 20 18.94 -20.80 -28.46
CA VAL A 20 17.68 -20.04 -28.54
C VAL A 20 17.44 -19.51 -29.96
N PRO A 21 16.21 -19.61 -30.50
CA PRO A 21 15.77 -18.74 -31.57
C PRO A 21 14.87 -17.63 -31.00
N ASP A 22 15.41 -16.43 -31.10
CA ASP A 22 14.84 -15.22 -31.69
C ASP A 22 13.33 -14.95 -31.60
N LEU A 23 13.07 -13.70 -31.21
CA LEU A 23 11.78 -13.03 -31.18
C LEU A 23 11.24 -12.91 -32.61
N LEU A 24 10.05 -13.43 -32.89
CA LEU A 24 9.01 -12.83 -33.75
C LEU A 24 7.92 -13.87 -34.03
N THR A 25 6.65 -13.41 -34.04
CA THR A 25 5.45 -14.03 -34.64
C THR A 25 4.40 -14.59 -33.66
N CYS A 26 3.44 -13.75 -33.27
CA CYS A 26 2.02 -14.10 -33.36
C CYS A 26 1.12 -12.85 -33.40
N VAL A 27 1.32 -12.02 -34.44
CA VAL A 27 0.30 -11.09 -34.95
C VAL A 27 0.34 -11.17 -36.46
N ARG A 28 -0.69 -11.78 -37.07
CA ARG A 28 -1.25 -11.53 -38.41
C ARG A 28 -2.35 -12.57 -38.64
N TYR A 29 -3.62 -12.21 -38.47
CA TYR A 29 -4.45 -11.55 -39.49
C TYR A 29 -4.66 -12.43 -40.71
N HIS A 30 -5.69 -13.28 -40.68
CA HIS A 30 -6.32 -13.83 -41.87
C HIS A 30 -7.78 -13.40 -41.90
N ALA A 31 -8.03 -12.31 -42.63
CA ALA A 31 -9.32 -12.03 -43.24
C ALA A 31 -9.36 -12.73 -44.61
N ARG A 32 -10.42 -13.48 -44.90
CA ARG A 32 -11.06 -13.56 -46.24
C ARG A 32 -12.37 -14.37 -46.20
N LEU A 33 -13.44 -13.63 -46.49
CA LEU A 33 -14.51 -13.93 -47.46
C LEU A 33 -15.37 -15.18 -47.25
N HIS A 34 -16.56 -14.97 -46.68
CA HIS A 34 -17.80 -15.51 -47.25
C HIS A 34 -18.93 -14.47 -47.14
N SER A 35 -19.69 -14.38 -48.24
CA SER A 35 -20.73 -13.39 -48.57
C SER A 35 -21.92 -13.34 -47.61
N PRO A 36 -22.63 -12.19 -47.58
CA PRO A 36 -23.85 -11.98 -46.79
C PRO A 36 -25.07 -12.50 -47.57
N VAL A 37 -25.97 -13.25 -46.92
CA VAL A 37 -27.32 -13.45 -47.48
C VAL A 37 -28.38 -13.58 -46.39
N ASN A 38 -29.43 -12.77 -46.58
CA ASN A 38 -30.82 -12.84 -46.11
C ASN A 38 -31.23 -12.30 -44.74
N ALA A 39 -31.74 -11.06 -44.81
CA ALA A 39 -32.86 -10.57 -44.01
C ALA A 39 -34.19 -11.24 -44.45
N PRO A 40 -35.18 -11.35 -43.55
CA PRO A 40 -36.59 -11.28 -43.89
C PRO A 40 -37.22 -9.99 -43.35
N THR A 41 -37.87 -9.25 -44.24
CA THR A 41 -38.79 -8.14 -43.96
C THR A 41 -40.23 -8.64 -43.81
N HIS A 42 -40.91 -8.23 -42.74
CA HIS A 42 -42.34 -7.91 -42.52
C HIS A 42 -42.66 -8.25 -41.06
N SER A 43 -43.46 -7.53 -40.28
CA SER A 43 -44.53 -6.58 -40.57
C SER A 43 -44.79 -5.77 -39.30
N SER A 44 -45.17 -4.51 -39.47
CA SER A 44 -45.73 -3.62 -38.46
C SER A 44 -46.73 -4.29 -37.52
N SER A 45 -46.55 -4.13 -36.20
CA SER A 45 -47.66 -3.78 -35.32
C SER A 45 -47.16 -2.84 -34.21
N MET A 46 -47.81 -1.68 -34.15
CA MET A 46 -47.71 -0.71 -33.08
C MET A 46 -48.00 -1.36 -31.72
N ALA A 47 -47.11 -1.15 -30.75
CA ALA A 47 -47.47 -1.00 -29.36
C ALA A 47 -46.69 0.21 -28.84
N ASN A 48 -47.41 1.32 -28.77
CA ASN A 48 -47.03 2.54 -28.09
C ASN A 48 -46.97 2.22 -26.59
N ASP A 49 -45.78 2.00 -26.04
CA ASP A 49 -45.57 2.00 -24.60
C ASP A 49 -44.67 3.21 -24.26
N ASN A 50 -45.32 4.32 -23.96
CA ASN A 50 -44.65 5.48 -23.38
C ASN A 50 -44.32 5.13 -21.92
N ASN A 51 -43.21 4.44 -21.71
CA ASN A 51 -42.63 4.20 -20.40
C ASN A 51 -41.11 4.21 -20.51
N GLU A 52 -40.53 5.34 -20.90
CA GLU A 52 -39.07 5.50 -20.83
C GLU A 52 -38.71 6.79 -20.12
N ASP A 53 -38.10 6.56 -18.96
CA ASP A 53 -37.06 7.39 -18.36
C ASP A 53 -37.48 8.53 -17.42
N GLU A 54 -38.29 8.18 -16.42
CA GLU A 54 -37.99 8.65 -15.07
C GLU A 54 -36.66 8.02 -14.64
N PHE A 55 -35.54 8.59 -15.11
CA PHE A 55 -34.21 8.30 -14.59
C PHE A 55 -34.28 8.57 -13.09
N ASP A 56 -34.43 7.49 -12.33
CA ASP A 56 -34.31 7.48 -10.88
C ASP A 56 -32.98 8.16 -10.55
N LYS A 57 -33.09 9.42 -10.10
CA LYS A 57 -31.96 10.26 -9.66
C LYS A 57 -31.23 9.62 -8.47
N ASN A 58 -31.72 8.49 -7.95
CA ASN A 58 -31.13 7.71 -6.89
C ASN A 58 -30.38 6.45 -7.38
N SER A 59 -30.30 6.21 -8.70
CA SER A 59 -29.54 5.08 -9.24
C SER A 59 -28.03 5.36 -9.18
N ILE A 60 -27.38 4.79 -8.17
CA ILE A 60 -25.92 4.82 -8.01
C ILE A 60 -25.26 4.31 -9.30
N SER A 61 -24.33 5.09 -9.85
CA SER A 61 -23.64 4.68 -11.08
C SER A 61 -22.91 3.33 -10.88
N LYS A 62 -22.84 2.51 -11.94
CA LYS A 62 -22.10 1.23 -11.91
C LYS A 62 -20.66 1.39 -11.39
N SER A 63 -20.02 2.51 -11.72
CA SER A 63 -18.70 2.93 -11.23
C SER A 63 -18.69 3.14 -9.71
N GLU A 64 -19.66 3.87 -9.19
CA GLU A 64 -19.76 4.19 -7.77
C GLU A 64 -20.12 2.96 -6.92
N ALA A 65 -21.03 2.11 -7.39
CA ALA A 65 -21.35 0.84 -6.73
C ALA A 65 -20.08 -0.04 -6.59
N LYS A 66 -19.24 -0.07 -7.64
CA LYS A 66 -17.94 -0.74 -7.61
C LYS A 66 -17.00 -0.11 -6.57
N ARG A 67 -16.89 1.23 -6.52
CA ARG A 67 -16.06 1.93 -5.52
C ARG A 67 -16.52 1.65 -4.09
N ARG A 68 -17.83 1.73 -3.80
CA ARG A 68 -18.41 1.42 -2.49
C ARG A 68 -18.12 -0.02 -2.07
N SER A 69 -18.26 -0.97 -2.99
CA SER A 69 -17.89 -2.37 -2.76
C SER A 69 -16.41 -2.52 -2.38
N HIS A 70 -15.50 -1.90 -3.13
CA HIS A 70 -14.07 -1.98 -2.82
C HIS A 70 -13.72 -1.32 -1.50
N ALA A 71 -14.38 -0.21 -1.14
CA ALA A 71 -14.21 0.44 0.16
C ALA A 71 -14.59 -0.51 1.31
N LEU A 72 -15.76 -1.16 1.24
CA LEU A 72 -16.19 -2.14 2.25
C LEU A 72 -15.26 -3.35 2.35
N GLN A 73 -14.74 -3.84 1.22
CA GLN A 73 -13.74 -4.91 1.22
C GLN A 73 -12.45 -4.48 1.92
N SER A 74 -11.97 -3.25 1.67
CA SER A 74 -10.78 -2.69 2.31
C SER A 74 -10.94 -2.54 3.84
N VAL A 75 -12.16 -2.21 4.30
CA VAL A 75 -12.51 -2.25 5.73
C VAL A 75 -12.37 -3.67 6.28
N GLY A 76 -12.90 -4.68 5.58
CA GLY A 76 -12.73 -6.09 5.94
C GLY A 76 -11.25 -6.51 6.01
N GLU A 77 -10.44 -6.11 5.04
CA GLU A 77 -8.98 -6.36 5.04
C GLU A 77 -8.28 -5.70 6.24
N SER A 78 -8.73 -4.51 6.64
CA SER A 78 -8.22 -3.83 7.83
C SER A 78 -8.55 -4.61 9.10
N LEU A 79 -9.76 -5.16 9.22
CA LEU A 79 -10.17 -5.99 10.37
C LEU A 79 -9.32 -7.26 10.49
N VAL A 80 -9.01 -7.93 9.37
CA VAL A 80 -8.20 -9.16 9.36
C VAL A 80 -6.78 -8.93 9.90
N LYS A 81 -6.26 -7.70 9.85
CA LYS A 81 -4.94 -7.35 10.40
C LYS A 81 -4.95 -7.18 11.93
N LEU A 82 -6.11 -6.94 12.55
CA LEU A 82 -6.23 -6.73 14.00
C LEU A 82 -6.06 -8.03 14.79
N SER A 83 -5.72 -7.95 16.08
CA SER A 83 -5.67 -9.14 16.94
C SER A 83 -7.08 -9.73 17.18
N PRO A 84 -7.20 -11.05 17.43
CA PRO A 84 -8.49 -11.68 17.75
C PRO A 84 -9.18 -11.08 18.98
N GLU A 85 -8.40 -10.63 19.96
CA GLU A 85 -8.92 -9.96 21.16
C GLU A 85 -9.56 -8.62 20.83
N THR A 86 -8.92 -7.83 19.96
CA THR A 86 -9.46 -6.56 19.50
C THR A 86 -10.73 -6.79 18.69
N LEU A 87 -10.78 -7.80 17.81
CA LEU A 87 -11.98 -8.11 17.02
C LEU A 87 -13.21 -8.40 17.89
N ARG A 88 -13.04 -9.07 19.03
CA ARG A 88 -14.13 -9.34 19.97
C ARG A 88 -14.71 -8.07 20.61
N LYS A 89 -13.95 -6.97 20.67
CA LYS A 89 -14.43 -5.68 21.21
C LYS A 89 -15.30 -4.88 20.23
N PHE A 90 -15.36 -5.29 18.97
CA PHE A 90 -16.14 -4.59 17.95
C PHE A 90 -17.62 -4.96 17.97
N ASP A 91 -18.04 -5.95 18.77
CA ASP A 91 -19.43 -6.49 18.82
C ASP A 91 -19.97 -6.80 17.42
N LEU A 92 -19.17 -7.52 16.64
CA LEU A 92 -19.51 -7.92 15.27
C LEU A 92 -20.53 -9.06 15.27
N PRO A 93 -21.39 -9.16 14.24
CA PRO A 93 -22.25 -10.32 14.08
C PRO A 93 -21.41 -11.60 13.93
N GLU A 94 -21.92 -12.70 14.50
CA GLU A 94 -21.20 -13.98 14.60
C GLU A 94 -20.68 -14.48 13.25
N SER A 95 -21.46 -14.30 12.19
CA SER A 95 -21.09 -14.71 10.83
C SER A 95 -19.84 -13.98 10.31
N LEU A 96 -19.71 -12.68 10.61
CA LEU A 96 -18.55 -11.88 10.23
C LEU A 96 -17.35 -12.21 11.13
N LEU A 97 -17.56 -12.36 12.44
CA LEU A 97 -16.50 -12.71 13.38
C LEU A 97 -15.86 -14.06 13.01
N THR A 98 -16.67 -15.08 12.75
CA THR A 98 -16.19 -16.40 12.31
C THR A 98 -15.40 -16.28 11.01
N ALA A 99 -15.91 -15.54 10.01
CA ALA A 99 -15.22 -15.34 8.75
C ALA A 99 -13.85 -14.65 8.91
N LEU A 100 -13.73 -13.68 9.81
CA LEU A 100 -12.47 -12.99 10.11
C LEU A 100 -11.47 -13.90 10.83
N LEU A 101 -11.92 -14.76 11.74
CA LEU A 101 -11.07 -15.74 12.42
C LEU A 101 -10.58 -16.82 11.46
N ASP A 102 -11.43 -17.27 10.54
CA ASP A 102 -11.05 -18.24 9.51
C ASP A 102 -10.03 -17.65 8.54
N ALA A 103 -10.16 -16.37 8.16
CA ALA A 103 -9.17 -15.69 7.33
C ALA A 103 -7.77 -15.72 7.94
N LYS A 104 -7.66 -15.64 9.27
CA LYS A 104 -6.37 -15.73 9.98
C LYS A 104 -5.79 -17.14 10.04
N ARG A 105 -6.60 -18.18 9.89
CA ARG A 105 -6.17 -19.58 9.83
C ARG A 105 -5.65 -19.98 8.46
N ILE A 106 -6.02 -19.25 7.41
CA ILE A 106 -5.56 -19.51 6.05
C ILE A 106 -4.05 -19.28 5.98
N ASN A 107 -3.33 -20.25 5.42
CA ASN A 107 -1.89 -20.15 5.23
C ASN A 107 -1.57 -18.98 4.27
N PRO A 108 -0.62 -18.08 4.61
CA PRO A 108 -0.23 -16.94 3.77
C PRO A 108 0.18 -17.33 2.34
N ASN A 109 0.73 -18.53 2.15
CA ASN A 109 1.20 -19.02 0.85
C ASN A 109 0.04 -19.46 -0.08
N LYS A 110 -1.18 -19.54 0.45
CA LYS A 110 -2.38 -19.94 -0.31
C LYS A 110 -3.19 -18.70 -0.72
N HIS A 111 -2.63 -17.88 -1.61
CA HIS A 111 -3.25 -16.64 -2.09
C HIS A 111 -4.69 -16.82 -2.61
N GLY A 112 -5.00 -17.95 -3.26
CA GLY A 112 -6.36 -18.23 -3.75
C GLY A 112 -7.41 -18.41 -2.65
N GLY A 113 -7.04 -19.07 -1.55
CA GLY A 113 -7.94 -19.24 -0.40
C GLY A 113 -8.21 -17.90 0.30
N MET A 114 -7.16 -17.12 0.51
CA MET A 114 -7.25 -15.79 1.11
C MET A 114 -8.15 -14.86 0.28
N ASN A 115 -7.96 -14.82 -1.05
CA ASN A 115 -8.76 -13.97 -1.93
C ASN A 115 -10.25 -14.33 -1.91
N ARG A 116 -10.60 -15.62 -1.90
CA ARG A 116 -12.00 -16.08 -1.78
C ARG A 116 -12.60 -15.69 -0.44
N GLN A 117 -11.83 -15.82 0.63
CA GLN A 117 -12.27 -15.42 1.97
C GLN A 117 -12.49 -13.90 2.05
N MET A 118 -11.62 -13.09 1.45
CA MET A 118 -11.81 -11.63 1.41
C MET A 118 -13.06 -11.23 0.61
N GLN A 119 -13.36 -11.93 -0.49
CA GLN A 119 -14.61 -11.72 -1.23
C GLN A 119 -15.84 -12.08 -0.40
N TYR A 120 -15.78 -13.18 0.36
CA TYR A 120 -16.86 -13.58 1.27
C TYR A 120 -17.08 -12.55 2.38
N ILE A 121 -16.00 -12.09 3.03
CA ILE A 121 -16.06 -10.99 4.00
C ILE A 121 -16.64 -9.73 3.36
N GLY A 122 -16.22 -9.37 2.14
CA GLY A 122 -16.77 -8.25 1.39
C GLY A 122 -18.28 -8.38 1.12
N LYS A 123 -18.80 -9.60 0.92
CA LYS A 123 -20.24 -9.86 0.82
C LYS A 123 -20.94 -9.62 2.15
N LEU A 124 -20.39 -10.12 3.26
CA LEU A 124 -20.96 -9.93 4.61
C LEU A 124 -20.97 -8.46 5.02
N MET A 125 -19.90 -7.71 4.73
CA MET A 125 -19.80 -6.28 5.02
C MET A 125 -20.88 -5.43 4.34
N ARG A 126 -21.44 -5.88 3.20
CA ARG A 126 -22.55 -5.18 2.52
C ARG A 126 -23.91 -5.42 3.18
N GLN A 127 -24.02 -6.43 4.03
CA GLN A 127 -25.27 -6.81 4.69
C GLN A 127 -25.42 -6.17 6.08
N ILE A 128 -24.39 -5.46 6.55
CA ILE A 128 -24.32 -4.86 7.88
C ILE A 128 -24.11 -3.35 7.77
N ASP A 129 -24.40 -2.63 8.84
CA ASP A 129 -23.98 -1.24 8.96
C ASP A 129 -22.48 -1.17 9.29
N ALA A 130 -21.70 -0.71 8.30
CA ALA A 130 -20.25 -0.57 8.43
C ALA A 130 -19.82 0.75 9.06
N ALA A 131 -20.71 1.75 9.20
CA ALA A 131 -20.37 3.06 9.74
C ALA A 131 -19.71 3.01 11.14
N PRO A 132 -20.27 2.31 12.16
CA PRO A 132 -19.65 2.24 13.48
C PRO A 132 -18.33 1.48 13.49
N ILE A 133 -18.15 0.52 12.58
CA ILE A 133 -16.90 -0.23 12.43
C ILE A 133 -15.80 0.68 11.86
N ILE A 134 -16.14 1.47 10.85
CA ILE A 134 -15.21 2.43 10.22
C ILE A 134 -14.77 3.48 11.23
N GLU A 135 -15.71 4.06 11.99
CA GLU A 135 -15.40 5.06 13.01
C GLU A 135 -14.44 4.51 14.09
N LYS A 136 -14.73 3.31 14.60
CA LYS A 136 -13.83 2.63 15.55
C LYS A 136 -12.46 2.38 14.94
N LEU A 137 -12.38 1.91 13.69
CA LEU A 137 -11.10 1.71 13.00
C LEU A 137 -10.32 3.02 12.82
N ASP A 138 -10.99 4.10 12.47
CA ASP A 138 -10.37 5.39 12.23
C ASP A 138 -9.87 6.02 13.53
N SER A 139 -10.61 5.85 14.64
CA SER A 139 -10.17 6.25 15.97
C SER A 139 -8.85 5.57 16.38
N MET A 140 -8.67 4.30 16.00
CA MET A 140 -7.45 3.55 16.27
C MET A 140 -6.30 3.95 15.36
N LYS A 141 -6.60 4.33 14.10
CA LYS A 141 -5.58 4.79 13.14
C LYS A 141 -5.12 6.22 13.41
N ALA A 142 -5.98 7.07 13.99
CA ALA A 142 -5.68 8.48 14.19
C ALA A 142 -4.38 8.74 15.00
N PRO A 143 -4.09 8.05 16.12
CA PRO A 143 -2.80 8.16 16.81
C PRO A 143 -1.62 7.79 15.91
N SER A 144 -1.71 6.67 15.18
CA SER A 144 -0.65 6.19 14.29
C SER A 144 -0.38 7.15 13.12
N LEU A 145 -1.42 7.77 12.55
CA LEU A 145 -1.29 8.76 11.49
C LEU A 145 -0.61 10.03 12.01
N LYS A 146 -0.98 10.49 13.22
CA LYS A 146 -0.32 11.63 13.87
C LYS A 146 1.16 11.33 14.10
N GLU A 147 1.50 10.20 14.69
CA GLU A 147 2.89 9.78 14.92
C GLU A 147 3.68 9.72 13.60
N THR A 148 3.10 9.10 12.56
CA THR A 148 3.73 9.01 11.23
C THR A 148 3.96 10.39 10.62
N ALA A 149 3.01 11.32 10.77
CA ALA A 149 3.17 12.69 10.31
C ALA A 149 4.30 13.42 11.04
N LEU A 150 4.43 13.23 12.37
CA LEU A 150 5.53 13.80 13.16
C LEU A 150 6.89 13.23 12.73
N HIS A 151 6.95 11.94 12.42
CA HIS A 151 8.15 11.31 11.86
C HIS A 151 8.53 11.91 10.50
N HIS A 152 7.57 12.10 9.60
CA HIS A 152 7.83 12.76 8.31
C HIS A 152 8.26 14.22 8.47
N LEU A 153 7.66 14.95 9.42
CA LEU A 153 8.06 16.32 9.72
C LEU A 153 9.51 16.38 10.22
N ALA A 154 9.91 15.49 11.12
CA ALA A 154 11.30 15.39 11.59
C ALA A 154 12.28 15.07 10.44
N GLU A 155 11.89 14.19 9.52
CA GLU A 155 12.68 13.85 8.33
C GLU A 155 12.88 15.05 7.39
N GLN A 156 11.81 15.81 7.13
CA GLN A 156 11.85 17.01 6.32
C GLN A 156 12.77 18.07 6.95
N TRP A 157 12.64 18.30 8.25
CA TRP A 157 13.51 19.24 8.97
C TRP A 157 14.97 18.82 8.93
N ARG A 158 15.27 17.54 9.12
CA ARG A 158 16.65 17.03 9.02
C ARG A 158 17.25 17.35 7.66
N THR A 159 16.53 17.04 6.59
CA THR A 159 16.98 17.32 5.22
C THR A 159 17.21 18.81 5.00
N ARG A 160 16.28 19.64 5.48
CA ARG A 160 16.37 21.11 5.38
C ARG A 160 17.56 21.68 6.14
N LEU A 161 17.83 21.20 7.36
CA LEU A 161 18.92 21.65 8.22
C LEU A 161 20.31 21.31 7.66
N LEU A 162 20.42 20.22 6.91
CA LEU A 162 21.67 19.84 6.25
C LEU A 162 21.89 20.58 4.93
N ALA A 163 20.81 21.01 4.26
CA ALA A 163 20.89 21.76 3.01
C ALA A 163 21.21 23.24 3.25
N ASP A 164 20.68 23.83 4.32
CA ASP A 164 20.83 25.26 4.61
C ASP A 164 21.04 25.51 6.11
N GLN A 165 22.12 26.23 6.42
CA GLN A 165 22.48 26.58 7.78
C GLN A 165 21.54 27.64 8.39
N THR A 166 20.87 28.46 7.57
CA THR A 166 19.86 29.42 8.07
C THR A 166 18.60 28.73 8.61
N ALA A 167 18.34 27.48 8.18
CA ALA A 167 17.21 26.68 8.65
C ALA A 167 17.28 26.36 10.15
N VAL A 168 18.47 26.44 10.77
CA VAL A 168 18.63 26.29 12.22
C VAL A 168 17.84 27.36 12.97
N GLY A 169 17.88 28.62 12.50
CA GLY A 169 17.11 29.72 13.09
C GLY A 169 15.61 29.53 12.92
N ALA A 170 15.18 29.08 11.73
CA ALA A 170 13.77 28.77 11.47
C ALA A 170 13.24 27.65 12.39
N PHE A 171 14.00 26.57 12.55
CA PHE A 171 13.61 25.47 13.44
C PHE A 171 13.51 25.94 14.91
N LYS A 172 14.46 26.76 15.37
CA LYS A 172 14.41 27.34 16.73
C LYS A 172 13.12 28.14 16.94
N ASN A 173 12.80 29.06 16.03
CA ASN A 173 11.63 29.91 16.15
C ASN A 173 10.31 29.12 16.05
N GLU A 174 10.24 28.15 15.14
CA GLU A 174 9.01 27.41 14.90
C GLU A 174 8.79 26.30 15.92
N ILE A 175 9.80 25.48 16.22
CA ILE A 175 9.65 24.26 17.01
C ILE A 175 10.05 24.44 18.47
N MET A 176 11.01 25.34 18.74
CA MET A 176 11.65 25.50 20.05
C MET A 176 11.62 26.96 20.56
N PRO A 177 10.47 27.67 20.54
CA PRO A 177 10.42 29.10 20.86
C PRO A 177 10.86 29.43 22.30
N ASN A 178 10.69 28.49 23.22
CA ASN A 178 11.01 28.64 24.65
C ASN A 178 12.11 27.67 25.11
N ALA A 179 12.97 27.21 24.20
CA ALA A 179 14.01 26.26 24.57
C ALA A 179 15.18 26.93 25.30
N GLU A 180 15.79 26.18 26.21
CA GLU A 180 16.99 26.60 26.93
C GLU A 180 18.16 26.80 25.96
N PRO A 181 19.07 27.76 26.23
CA PRO A 181 20.22 28.03 25.36
C PRO A 181 21.03 26.77 25.02
N ALA A 182 21.23 25.90 26.01
CA ALA A 182 21.97 24.64 25.87
C ALA A 182 21.37 23.72 24.78
N ASP A 183 20.05 23.66 24.67
CA ASP A 183 19.36 22.84 23.67
C ASP A 183 19.55 23.42 22.26
N THR A 184 19.61 24.75 22.17
CA THR A 184 19.82 25.45 20.90
C THR A 184 21.25 25.32 20.39
N ASP A 185 22.22 25.19 21.30
CA ASP A 185 23.62 24.92 21.01
C ASP A 185 23.84 23.45 20.64
N GLU A 186 23.17 22.53 21.33
CA GLU A 186 23.18 21.10 20.98
C GLU A 186 22.71 20.88 19.54
N LEU A 187 21.61 21.51 19.13
CA LEU A 187 21.11 21.45 17.76
C LEU A 187 22.17 21.90 16.74
N GLY A 188 22.80 23.06 16.98
CA GLY A 188 23.84 23.59 16.09
C GLY A 188 25.02 22.64 15.97
N ASN A 189 25.46 22.07 17.09
CA ASN A 189 26.54 21.09 17.14
C ASN A 189 26.20 19.80 16.39
N LEU A 190 24.97 19.29 16.53
CA LEU A 190 24.52 18.09 15.83
C LEU A 190 24.45 18.30 14.32
N VAL A 191 23.97 19.46 13.86
CA VAL A 191 23.93 19.81 12.43
C VAL A 191 25.34 19.90 11.86
N ALA A 192 26.26 20.61 12.53
CA ALA A 192 27.64 20.73 12.09
C ALA A 192 28.32 19.35 11.98
N LYS A 193 28.18 18.51 13.02
CA LYS A 193 28.76 17.14 13.03
C LYS A 193 28.15 16.24 11.95
N ALA A 194 26.84 16.32 11.72
CA ALA A 194 26.18 15.52 10.69
C ALA A 194 26.59 15.96 9.28
N SER A 195 26.76 17.26 9.04
CA SER A 195 27.31 17.78 7.78
C SER A 195 28.75 17.31 7.55
N ASP A 196 29.60 17.42 8.57
CA ASP A 196 30.99 16.94 8.54
C ASP A 196 31.10 15.43 8.27
N GLU A 197 30.22 14.64 8.88
CA GLU A 197 30.14 13.19 8.69
C GLU A 197 29.76 12.83 7.25
N TYR A 198 28.81 13.57 6.68
CA TYR A 198 28.39 13.44 5.28
C TYR A 198 29.54 13.78 4.32
N LEU A 199 30.23 14.91 4.53
CA LEU A 199 31.39 15.32 3.73
C LEU A 199 32.54 14.30 3.80
N LYS A 200 32.78 13.73 4.99
CA LYS A 200 33.82 12.74 5.24
C LYS A 200 33.42 11.31 4.84
N ARG A 201 32.23 11.10 4.27
CA ARG A 201 31.67 9.79 3.86
C ARG A 201 31.71 8.73 4.97
N LYS A 202 31.52 9.16 6.21
CA LYS A 202 31.52 8.29 7.38
C LYS A 202 30.14 7.62 7.58
N PRO A 203 30.06 6.54 8.37
CA PRO A 203 28.77 5.94 8.73
C PRO A 203 27.82 6.97 9.40
N PRO A 204 26.51 6.96 9.09
CA PRO A 204 25.55 7.99 9.45
C PRO A 204 25.15 7.96 10.94
N THR A 205 26.06 8.31 11.84
CA THR A 205 25.87 8.26 13.29
C THR A 205 25.20 9.54 13.78
N TYR A 206 25.79 10.71 13.50
CA TYR A 206 25.21 12.00 13.87
C TYR A 206 23.92 12.30 13.09
N PHE A 207 23.80 11.78 11.86
CA PHE A 207 22.57 11.85 11.09
C PHE A 207 21.37 11.15 11.77
N ARG A 208 21.63 10.04 12.48
CA ARG A 208 20.61 9.33 13.28
C ARG A 208 20.35 10.05 14.61
N GLN A 209 21.38 10.59 15.25
CA GLN A 209 21.23 11.34 16.51
C GLN A 209 20.43 12.63 16.29
N LEU A 210 20.72 13.37 15.21
CA LEU A 210 19.97 14.56 14.83
C LEU A 210 18.48 14.24 14.66
N TYR A 211 18.14 13.18 13.93
CA TYR A 211 16.74 12.75 13.80
C TYR A 211 16.06 12.48 15.15
N LYS A 212 16.72 11.75 16.06
CA LYS A 212 16.18 11.48 17.40
C LYS A 212 15.93 12.76 18.18
N PHE A 213 16.87 13.71 18.12
CA PHE A 213 16.72 15.02 18.75
C PHE A 213 15.54 15.79 18.18
N LEU A 214 15.45 15.89 16.84
CA LEU A 214 14.35 16.60 16.17
C LEU A 214 13.00 15.99 16.48
N LEU A 215 12.88 14.66 16.41
CA LEU A 215 11.64 13.95 16.71
C LEU A 215 11.20 14.18 18.17
N LYS A 216 12.14 14.15 19.13
CA LYS A 216 11.84 14.46 20.53
C LYS A 216 11.24 15.86 20.68
N ARG A 217 11.88 16.89 20.11
CA ARG A 217 11.41 18.29 20.19
C ARG A 217 10.08 18.51 19.50
N ILE A 218 9.88 17.90 18.33
CA ILE A 218 8.62 17.97 17.59
C ILE A 218 7.49 17.31 18.39
N ASN A 219 7.75 16.16 19.04
CA ASN A 219 6.77 15.50 19.89
C ASN A 219 6.44 16.34 21.14
N GLU A 220 7.43 16.93 21.79
CA GLU A 220 7.22 17.85 22.93
C GLU A 220 6.34 19.04 22.53
N LYS A 221 6.59 19.65 21.36
CA LYS A 221 5.75 20.72 20.83
C LYS A 221 4.34 20.22 20.47
N ALA A 222 4.19 19.06 19.84
CA ALA A 222 2.89 18.52 19.50
C ALA A 222 2.05 18.23 20.77
N ALA A 223 2.71 17.77 21.84
CA ALA A 223 2.11 17.54 23.14
C ALA A 223 1.75 18.84 23.88
N SER A 224 2.42 19.97 23.61
CA SER A 224 2.07 21.26 24.23
C SER A 224 0.91 21.99 23.53
N ILE A 225 0.58 21.61 22.29
CA ILE A 225 -0.52 22.17 21.50
C ILE A 225 -1.85 21.44 21.76
N THR A 226 -1.78 20.16 22.14
CA THR A 226 -2.96 19.30 22.37
C THR A 226 -3.45 19.44 23.80
#